data_AF-A0A0G0X332-F1
#
_entry.id   AF-A0A0G0X332-F1
#
_cell.length_a   1.000
_cell.length_b   1.000
_cell.length_c   1.000
_cell.angle_alpha   90.00
_cell.angle_beta   90.00
_cell.angle_gamma   90.00
#
_symmetry.space_group_name_H-M   'P 1'
#
loop_
_entity.id
_entity.type
_entity.pdbx_description
1 polymer ?
#
loop_
_entity_poly.entity_id
_entity_poly.type
_entity_poly.pdbx_seq_one_letter_code
_entity_poly.pdbx_strand_id
1 'polypeptide(L)' 'MQSSAQMFYVMLALPTLFGLTLVGEGMYKMSHYEPGWVSIILGILFLAVVAFGYFFLRGYVG' A
#
# COMPACT_ATOMS: atom_id res chain seq x y z
N MET A 1 -11.92 1.85 -26.39
CA MET A 1 -12.19 1.12 -25.14
C MET A 1 -10.86 0.75 -24.48
N GLN A 2 -10.28 1.62 -23.65
CA GLN A 2 -9.04 1.32 -22.88
C GLN A 2 -9.07 1.91 -21.45
N SER A 3 -10.21 2.47 -21.00
CA SER A 3 -10.30 3.14 -19.69
C SER A 3 -10.33 2.18 -18.49
N SER A 4 -10.76 0.92 -18.67
CA SER A 4 -10.96 -0.02 -17.56
C SER A 4 -9.67 -0.41 -16.84
N ALA A 5 -8.58 -0.62 -17.59
CA ALA A 5 -7.27 -0.96 -17.02
C ALA A 5 -6.64 0.23 -16.28
N GLN A 6 -6.86 1.45 -16.77
CA GLN A 6 -6.30 2.66 -16.18
C GLN A 6 -6.91 2.97 -14.81
N MET A 7 -8.23 2.81 -14.65
CA MET A 7 -8.86 2.97 -13.33
C MET A 7 -8.37 1.95 -12.31
N PHE A 8 -8.12 0.71 -12.74
CA PHE A 8 -7.60 -0.34 -11.88
C PHE A 8 -6.19 -0.03 -11.37
N TYR A 9 -5.32 0.44 -12.27
CA TYR A 9 -3.98 0.86 -11.92
C TYR A 9 -4.00 2.03 -10.94
N VAL A 10 -4.83 3.04 -11.16
CA VAL A 10 -4.94 4.20 -10.26
C VAL A 10 -5.51 3.80 -8.89
N MET A 11 -6.52 2.91 -8.88
CA MET A 11 -7.14 2.38 -7.66
C MET A 11 -6.16 1.60 -6.79
N LEU A 12 -5.17 0.93 -7.38
CA LEU A 12 -4.12 0.22 -6.64
C LEU A 12 -2.89 1.09 -6.36
N ALA A 13 -2.53 1.99 -7.28
CA ALA A 13 -1.34 2.84 -7.16
C ALA A 13 -1.45 3.87 -6.03
N LEU A 14 -2.63 4.46 -5.82
CA LEU A 14 -2.84 5.39 -4.70
C LEU A 14 -2.60 4.71 -3.34
N PRO A 15 -3.25 3.58 -3.03
CA PRO A 15 -3.02 2.93 -1.75
C PRO A 15 -1.62 2.30 -1.62
N THR A 16 -0.95 1.85 -2.69
CA THR A 16 0.47 1.44 -2.57
C THR A 16 1.37 2.61 -2.22
N LEU A 17 1.21 3.77 -2.87
CA LEU A 17 2.00 4.96 -2.57
C LEU A 17 1.76 5.44 -1.14
N PHE A 18 0.50 5.46 -0.69
CA PHE A 18 0.17 5.78 0.70
C PHE A 18 0.82 4.82 1.70
N GLY A 19 0.73 3.50 1.46
CA GLY A 19 1.38 2.49 2.29
C GLY A 19 2.90 2.67 2.36
N LEU A 20 3.55 2.95 1.22
CA LEU A 20 4.97 3.24 1.14
C LEU A 20 5.36 4.51 1.93
N THR A 21 4.57 5.57 1.84
CA THR A 21 4.80 6.80 2.62
C THR A 21 4.71 6.53 4.12
N LEU A 22 3.73 5.76 4.59
CA LEU A 22 3.61 5.38 6.01
C LEU A 22 4.80 4.55 6.51
N VAL A 23 5.27 3.59 5.70
CA VAL A 23 6.49 2.82 6.01
C VAL A 23 7.70 3.76 6.11
N GLY A 24 7.86 4.68 5.15
CA GLY A 24 8.95 5.66 5.16
C GLY A 24 8.90 6.61 6.36
N GLU A 25 7.72 7.10 6.72
CA GLU A 25 7.52 7.94 7.90
C GLU A 25 7.82 7.16 9.20
N GLY A 26 7.40 5.89 9.26
CA GLY A 26 7.69 5.01 10.38
C GLY A 26 9.18 4.73 10.53
N MET A 27 9.90 4.48 9.43
CA MET A 27 11.36 4.34 9.42
C MET A 27 12.06 5.63 9.88
N TYR A 28 11.59 6.79 9.41
CA TYR A 28 12.13 8.10 9.80
C TYR A 28 11.98 8.37 11.31
N LYS A 29 10.78 8.11 11.86
CA LYS A 29 10.49 8.22 13.29
C LYS A 29 11.34 7.27 14.13
N MET A 30 11.52 6.03 13.66
CA MET A 30 12.36 5.03 14.34
C MET A 30 13.83 5.46 14.39
N SER A 31 14.33 6.11 13.33
CA SER A 31 15.68 6.70 13.30
C SER A 31 15.85 7.90 14.25
N HIS A 32 14.76 8.59 14.61
CA HIS A 32 14.77 9.72 15.54
C HIS A 32 14.45 9.33 16.99
N TYR A 33 14.46 8.03 17.33
CA TYR A 33 14.07 7.49 18.63
C TYR A 33 12.63 7.85 19.07
N GLU A 34 11.77 8.21 18.10
CA GLU A 34 10.35 8.38 18.32
C GLU A 34 9.62 7.04 18.13
N PRO A 35 8.44 6.85 18.74
CA PRO A 35 7.63 5.66 18.53
C PRO A 35 7.07 5.61 17.10
N GLY A 36 7.90 5.21 16.13
CA GLY A 36 7.56 5.01 14.71
C GLY A 36 7.00 3.64 14.38
N TRP A 37 6.96 2.73 15.37
CA TRP A 37 6.56 1.33 15.20
C TRP A 37 5.13 1.19 14.69
N VAL A 38 4.23 2.08 15.14
CA VAL A 38 2.82 2.11 14.70
C VAL A 38 2.71 2.47 13.22
N SER A 39 3.44 3.48 12.75
CA SER A 39 3.46 3.87 11.32
C SER A 39 4.03 2.75 10.44
N ILE A 40 5.09 2.05 10.89
CA ILE A 40 5.64 0.89 10.17
C ILE A 40 4.62 -0.26 10.09
N ILE A 41 4.02 -0.65 11.22
CA ILE A 41 3.06 -1.75 11.27
C ILE A 41 1.83 -1.42 10.42
N LEU A 42 1.30 -0.20 10.51
CA LEU A 42 0.19 0.25 9.67
C LEU A 42 0.57 0.26 8.19
N GLY A 43 1.75 0.76 7.84
CA GLY A 43 2.24 0.79 6.47
C GLY A 43 2.38 -0.62 5.87
N ILE A 44 2.96 -1.56 6.61
CA ILE A 44 3.08 -2.97 6.20
C ILE A 44 1.70 -3.62 6.07
N LEU A 45 0.81 -3.42 7.04
CA LEU A 45 -0.56 -3.94 6.99
C LEU A 45 -1.31 -3.41 5.75
N PHE A 46 -1.13 -2.13 5.44
CA PHE A 46 -1.75 -1.48 4.29
C PHE A 46 -1.23 -2.07 2.98
N LEU A 47 0.08 -2.25 2.83
CA LEU A 47 0.68 -2.90 1.67
C LEU A 47 0.24 -4.37 1.54
N ALA A 48 0.08 -5.09 2.65
CA ALA A 48 -0.44 -6.46 2.64
C ALA A 48 -1.89 -6.53 2.13
N VAL A 49 -2.75 -5.59 2.52
CA VAL A 49 -4.13 -5.48 2.01
C VAL A 49 -4.14 -5.17 0.52
N VAL A 50 -3.26 -4.28 0.04
CA VAL A 50 -3.17 -3.97 -1.40
C VAL A 50 -2.67 -5.17 -2.20
N ALA A 51 -1.66 -5.89 -1.70
CA ALA A 51 -1.19 -7.12 -2.31
C ALA A 51 -2.30 -8.17 -2.36
N PHE A 52 -3.04 -8.35 -1.26
CA PHE A 52 -4.18 -9.27 -1.22
C PHE A 52 -5.28 -8.86 -2.22
N GLY A 53 -5.61 -7.58 -2.30
CA GLY A 53 -6.53 -7.02 -3.29
C GLY A 53 -6.08 -7.34 -4.72
N TYR A 54 -4.79 -7.16 -5.03
CA TYR A 54 -4.22 -7.51 -6.33
C TYR A 54 -4.37 -9.00 -6.66
N PHE A 55 -4.01 -9.90 -5.73
CA PHE A 55 -4.16 -11.34 -5.93
C PHE A 55 -5.61 -11.77 -6.07
N PHE A 56 -6.51 -11.23 -5.24
CA PHE A 56 -7.95 -11.50 -5.30
C PHE A 56 -8.52 -11.06 -6.66
N LEU A 57 -8.22 -9.83 -7.07
CA LEU A 57 -8.68 -9.27 -8.34
C LEU A 57 -8.14 -10.05 -9.55
N ARG A 58 -6.87 -10.46 -9.51
CA ARG A 58 -6.28 -11.30 -10.56
C ARG A 58 -6.89 -12.70 -10.61
N GLY A 59 -7.22 -13.29 -9.45
CA GLY A 59 -7.86 -14.60 -9.35
C GLY A 59 -9.36 -14.59 -9.66
N TYR A 60 -10.04 -13.46 -9.49
CA TYR A 60 -11.46 -13.30 -9.81
C TYR A 60 -11.72 -12.94 -11.29
N VAL A 61 -10.73 -12.33 -11.95
CA VAL A 61 -10.81 -11.88 -13.36
C VAL A 61 -10.09 -12.85 -14.32
N GLY A 62 -9.52 -13.96 -13.81
CA GLY A 62 -8.92 -15.03 -14.60
C GLY A 62 -9.85 -16.23 -14.74
#